data_AF-A0A352PRP3-F1
#
_entry.id   AF-A0A352PRP3-F1
#
_cell.length_a   1.000
_cell.length_b   1.000
_cell.length_c   1.000
_cell.angle_alpha   90.00
_cell.angle_beta   90.00
_cell.angle_gamma   90.00
#
_symmetry.space_group_name_H-M   'P 1'
#
loop_
_entity.id
_entity.type
_entity.pdbx_description
1 polymer ?
#
loop_
_entity_poly.entity_id
_entity_poly.type
_entity_poly.pdbx_seq_one_letter_code
_entity_poly.pdbx_strand_id
1 'polypeptide(L)'
;MIIAVLWICMLLMWFAMQISTEVRLQGAVDVNHIRKSEALLLSLGGINEAIARIGQAESGISSASRNRERYWLPDGLPRHVKYRTGQATVIIKSETKKVNVNKANHSTLVQVLQKAGVQEGEADHLADLIGDFIDADDSPRANGAEGSQ
;
A
#
# COMPACT_ATOMS: atom_id res chain seq x y z
N MET A 1 -7.99 -3.84 65.61
CA MET A 1 -6.77 -3.34 64.94
C MET A 1 -6.38 -4.19 63.72
N ILE A 2 -6.31 -5.52 63.85
CA ILE A 2 -5.95 -6.43 62.73
C ILE A 2 -6.96 -6.39 61.55
N ILE A 3 -8.26 -6.25 61.83
CA ILE A 3 -9.28 -6.17 60.78
C ILE A 3 -9.04 -5.01 59.79
N ALA A 4 -8.64 -3.84 60.29
CA ALA A 4 -8.40 -2.65 59.48
C ALA A 4 -7.17 -2.83 58.55
N VAL A 5 -6.14 -3.52 59.05
CA VAL A 5 -4.95 -3.85 58.27
C VAL A 5 -5.31 -4.80 57.12
N LEU A 6 -6.13 -5.82 57.38
CA LEU A 6 -6.58 -6.76 56.35
C LEU A 6 -7.39 -6.06 55.25
N TRP A 7 -8.27 -5.14 55.61
CA TRP A 7 -9.04 -4.34 54.64
C TRP A 7 -8.14 -3.47 53.75
N ILE A 8 -7.12 -2.84 54.35
CA ILE A 8 -6.14 -2.02 53.61
C ILE A 8 -5.30 -2.90 52.67
N CYS A 9 -4.84 -4.07 53.14
CA CYS A 9 -4.10 -5.01 52.29
C CYS A 9 -4.94 -5.52 51.12
N MET A 10 -6.22 -5.86 51.35
CA MET A 10 -7.13 -6.30 50.30
C MET A 10 -7.35 -5.19 49.24
N LEU A 11 -7.53 -3.95 49.68
CA LEU A 11 -7.69 -2.80 48.79
C LEU A 11 -6.41 -2.50 47.99
N LEU A 12 -5.24 -2.60 48.62
CA LEU A 12 -3.95 -2.47 47.94
C LEU A 12 -3.75 -3.55 46.88
N MET A 13 -4.13 -4.80 47.18
CA MET A 13 -3.99 -5.91 46.24
C MET A 13 -4.94 -5.78 45.06
N TRP A 14 -6.17 -5.32 45.29
CA TRP A 14 -7.11 -4.95 44.23
C TRP A 14 -6.55 -3.86 43.32
N PHE A 15 -6.00 -2.79 43.90
CA PHE A 15 -5.43 -1.68 43.15
C PHE A 15 -4.18 -2.09 42.34
N ALA A 16 -3.32 -2.91 42.93
CA ALA A 16 -2.16 -3.48 42.25
C ALA A 16 -2.57 -4.37 41.06
N MET A 17 -3.66 -5.14 41.20
CA MET A 17 -4.17 -5.99 40.13
C MET A 17 -4.65 -5.16 38.92
N GLN A 18 -5.35 -4.04 39.15
CA GLN A 18 -5.80 -3.12 38.10
C GLN A 18 -4.64 -2.52 37.30
N ILE A 19 -3.60 -2.04 38.00
CA ILE A 19 -2.41 -1.47 37.34
C ILE A 19 -1.66 -2.53 36.54
N SER A 20 -1.56 -3.76 37.05
CA SER A 20 -0.86 -4.85 36.37
C SER A 20 -1.53 -5.28 35.07
N THR A 21 -2.87 -5.33 35.04
CA THR A 21 -3.62 -5.65 33.83
C THR A 21 -3.50 -4.56 32.77
N GLU A 22 -3.55 -3.29 33.20
CA GLU A 22 -3.46 -2.14 32.31
C GLU A 22 -2.09 -2.07 31.61
N VAL A 23 -1.00 -2.18 32.38
CA VAL A 23 0.38 -2.15 31.84
C VAL A 23 0.63 -3.27 30.84
N ARG A 24 0.05 -4.46 31.08
CA ARG A 24 0.20 -5.62 30.19
C ARG A 24 -0.54 -5.42 28.86
N LEU A 25 -1.72 -4.78 28.88
CA LEU A 25 -2.52 -4.50 27.69
C LEU A 25 -1.91 -3.34 26.87
N GLN A 26 -1.51 -2.27 27.54
CA GLN A 26 -0.96 -1.07 26.91
C GLN A 26 0.38 -1.33 26.22
N GLY A 27 1.28 -2.09 26.87
CA GLY A 27 2.65 -2.29 26.39
C GLY A 27 2.75 -2.97 25.02
N ALA A 28 1.82 -3.87 24.69
CA ALA A 28 1.80 -4.54 23.37
C ALA A 28 1.29 -3.60 22.26
N VAL A 29 0.30 -2.76 22.55
CA VAL A 29 -0.29 -1.82 21.60
C VAL A 29 0.69 -0.69 21.27
N ASP A 30 1.34 -0.12 22.28
CA ASP A 30 2.26 1.01 22.11
C ASP A 30 3.51 0.62 21.28
N VAL A 31 4.07 -0.56 21.54
CA VAL A 31 5.22 -1.08 20.77
C VAL A 31 4.86 -1.31 19.30
N ASN A 32 3.65 -1.78 19.02
CA ASN A 32 3.17 -1.93 17.64
C ASN A 32 3.01 -0.59 16.95
N HIS A 33 2.52 0.44 17.64
CA HIS A 33 2.39 1.78 17.09
C HIS A 33 3.76 2.37 16.71
N ILE A 34 4.77 2.19 17.57
CA ILE A 34 6.15 2.64 17.31
C ILE A 34 6.74 1.89 16.11
N ARG A 35 6.62 0.55 16.05
CA ARG A 35 7.14 -0.25 14.93
C ARG A 35 6.48 0.10 13.60
N LYS A 36 5.17 0.37 13.59
CA LYS A 36 4.46 0.82 12.39
C LYS A 36 4.97 2.17 11.92
N SER A 37 5.15 3.12 12.83
CA SER A 37 5.72 4.44 12.53
C SER A 37 7.14 4.31 11.95
N GLU A 38 7.99 3.47 12.54
CA GLU A 38 9.33 3.21 12.04
C GLU A 38 9.32 2.59 10.63
N ALA A 39 8.47 1.58 10.39
CA ALA A 39 8.31 0.98 9.08
C ALA A 39 7.82 1.98 8.02
N LEU A 40 6.93 2.91 8.41
CA LEU A 40 6.46 3.99 7.54
C LEU A 40 7.59 4.95 7.17
N LEU A 41 8.42 5.35 8.14
CA LEU A 41 9.57 6.22 7.90
C LEU A 41 10.62 5.56 7.00
N LEU A 42 10.90 4.27 7.20
CA LEU A 42 11.77 3.50 6.31
C LEU A 42 11.21 3.44 4.88
N SER A 43 9.89 3.26 4.73
CA SER A 43 9.22 3.24 3.43
C SER A 43 9.29 4.60 2.74
N LEU A 44 9.06 5.69 3.47
CA LEU A 44 9.18 7.05 2.96
C LEU A 44 10.61 7.36 2.51
N GLY A 45 11.61 6.92 3.28
CA GLY A 45 13.01 6.98 2.88
C GLY A 45 13.24 6.27 1.55
N GLY A 46 12.67 5.07 1.37
CA GLY A 46 12.80 4.29 0.14
C GLY A 46 12.16 4.97 -1.07
N ILE A 47 10.99 5.61 -0.88
CA ILE A 47 10.31 6.39 -1.91
C ILE A 47 11.17 7.60 -2.32
N ASN A 48 11.68 8.36 -1.34
CA ASN A 48 12.51 9.53 -1.61
C ASN A 48 13.80 9.15 -2.36
N GLU A 49 14.43 8.03 -1.97
CA GLU A 49 15.61 7.50 -2.67
C GLU A 49 15.27 7.13 -4.12
N ALA A 50 14.10 6.54 -4.34
CA ALA A 50 13.62 6.19 -5.68
C ALA A 50 13.45 7.42 -6.56
N ILE A 51 12.75 8.44 -6.06
CA ILE A 51 12.52 9.70 -6.78
C ILE A 51 13.84 10.38 -7.11
N ALA A 52 14.75 10.47 -6.14
CA ALA A 52 16.05 11.11 -6.33
C ALA A 52 16.88 10.41 -7.42
N ARG A 53 16.90 9.07 -7.45
CA ARG A 53 17.70 8.30 -8.41
C ARG A 53 17.05 8.17 -9.79
N ILE A 54 15.73 8.23 -9.89
CA ILE A 54 15.02 8.32 -11.17
C ILE A 54 15.22 9.71 -11.79
N GLY A 55 15.00 10.80 -11.04
CA GLY A 55 15.15 12.17 -11.56
C GLY A 55 16.58 12.52 -11.98
N GLN A 56 17.58 11.90 -11.36
CA GLN A 56 18.98 12.01 -11.79
C GLN A 56 19.26 11.27 -13.11
N ALA A 57 18.49 10.24 -13.44
CA ALA A 57 18.64 9.51 -14.71
C ALA A 57 18.16 10.36 -15.91
N GLU A 58 17.15 11.21 -15.71
CA GLU A 58 16.57 12.07 -16.75
C GLU A 58 17.37 13.35 -17.01
N SER A 59 18.11 13.86 -16.01
CA SER A 59 18.80 15.16 -16.04
C SER A 59 20.20 15.16 -16.69
N GLY A 60 20.62 14.08 -17.34
CA GLY A 60 21.63 14.15 -18.40
C GLY A 60 23.05 14.61 -18.02
N ILE A 61 23.49 14.50 -16.77
CA ILE A 61 24.91 14.71 -16.42
C ILE A 61 25.71 13.45 -16.80
N SER A 62 25.96 13.33 -18.11
CA SER A 62 27.15 12.78 -18.75
C SER A 62 27.89 11.65 -18.02
N SER A 63 27.39 10.40 -18.12
CA SER A 63 28.19 9.15 -18.11
C SER A 63 27.27 7.92 -18.25
N ALA A 64 26.47 7.88 -19.32
CA ALA A 64 25.40 6.90 -19.55
C ALA A 64 25.84 5.43 -19.75
N SER A 65 27.11 5.08 -19.53
CA SER A 65 27.61 3.71 -19.80
C SER A 65 28.34 3.02 -18.65
N ARG A 66 28.44 3.59 -17.44
CA ARG A 66 29.29 2.97 -16.39
C ARG A 66 28.68 2.74 -15.01
N ASN A 67 27.47 3.20 -14.68
CA ASN A 67 26.96 2.96 -13.32
C ASN A 67 25.44 2.72 -13.24
N ARG A 68 25.02 1.48 -13.55
CA ARG A 68 23.65 0.97 -13.32
C ARG A 68 23.24 0.94 -11.84
N GLU A 69 24.19 1.04 -10.91
CA GLU A 69 23.87 1.11 -9.47
C GLU A 69 23.48 2.52 -9.02
N ARG A 70 23.89 3.55 -9.79
CA ARG A 70 23.62 4.96 -9.48
C ARG A 70 22.24 5.43 -9.91
N TYR A 71 21.73 4.87 -11.01
CA TYR A 71 20.43 5.24 -11.59
C TYR A 71 19.44 4.10 -11.48
N TRP A 72 18.20 4.43 -11.12
CA TRP A 72 17.14 3.43 -10.99
C TRP A 72 16.20 3.52 -12.18
N LEU A 73 15.94 2.37 -12.82
CA LEU A 73 15.06 2.25 -13.96
C LEU A 73 13.74 1.58 -13.52
N PRO A 74 12.62 1.86 -14.20
CA PRO A 74 11.33 1.21 -13.92
C PRO A 74 11.28 -0.21 -14.53
N ASP A 75 12.22 -1.05 -14.13
CA ASP A 75 12.46 -2.41 -14.63
C ASP A 75 11.79 -3.51 -13.78
N GLY A 76 11.17 -3.15 -12.65
CA GLY A 76 10.54 -4.08 -11.73
C GLY A 76 11.52 -4.87 -10.84
N LEU A 77 12.82 -4.57 -10.89
CA LEU A 77 13.81 -5.26 -10.06
C LEU A 77 13.82 -4.70 -8.62
N PRO A 78 13.90 -5.57 -7.59
CA PRO A 78 13.99 -5.14 -6.21
C PRO A 78 15.35 -4.49 -5.92
N ARG A 79 15.31 -3.37 -5.21
CA ARG A 79 16.48 -2.60 -4.79
C ARG A 79 16.43 -2.40 -3.28
N HIS A 80 17.50 -2.76 -2.59
CA HIS A 80 17.55 -2.67 -1.14
C HIS A 80 18.27 -1.41 -0.71
N VAL A 81 17.61 -0.57 0.07
CA VAL A 81 18.19 0.61 0.72
C VAL A 81 18.41 0.29 2.18
N LYS A 82 19.66 0.40 2.63
CA LYS A 82 20.02 0.19 4.02
C LYS A 82 20.03 1.52 4.75
N TYR A 83 19.29 1.60 5.84
CA TYR A 83 19.30 2.69 6.80
C TYR A 83 19.94 2.23 8.10
N ARG A 84 20.20 3.17 9.01
CA ARG A 84 20.73 2.86 10.33
C ARG A 84 19.77 2.01 11.18
N THR A 85 18.46 2.21 11.01
CA THR A 85 17.41 1.58 11.83
C THR A 85 16.75 0.39 11.14
N GLY A 86 17.01 0.15 9.85
CA GLY A 86 16.40 -0.95 9.11
C GLY A 86 16.73 -0.91 7.63
N GLN A 87 15.98 -1.65 6.82
CA GLN A 87 16.13 -1.66 5.37
C GLN A 87 14.78 -1.53 4.67
N ALA A 88 14.76 -0.83 3.54
CA ALA A 88 13.62 -0.77 2.65
C ALA A 88 13.91 -1.54 1.36
N THR A 89 12.90 -2.22 0.84
CA THR A 89 12.95 -2.83 -0.50
C THR A 89 12.08 -2.02 -1.43
N VAL A 90 12.68 -1.48 -2.49
CA VAL A 90 12.02 -0.63 -3.47
C VAL A 90 11.93 -1.35 -4.79
N ILE A 91 10.73 -1.36 -5.39
CA ILE A 91 10.47 -1.92 -6.71
C ILE A 91 9.80 -0.83 -7.54
N ILE A 92 10.41 -0.46 -8.65
CA ILE A 92 9.88 0.58 -9.56
C ILE A 92 9.37 -0.11 -10.81
N LYS A 93 8.10 0.11 -11.17
CA LYS A 93 7.48 -0.42 -12.37
C LYS A 93 6.97 0.73 -13.24
N SER A 94 7.05 0.55 -14.56
CA SER A 94 6.49 1.51 -15.50
C SER A 94 4.98 1.30 -15.63
N GLU A 95 4.20 2.35 -15.35
CA GLU A 95 2.75 2.35 -15.58
C GLU A 95 2.40 2.60 -17.06
N THR A 96 3.31 3.21 -17.85
CA THR A 96 3.12 3.51 -19.27
C THR A 96 2.91 2.27 -20.14
N LYS A 97 3.32 1.09 -19.68
CA LYS A 97 3.16 -0.17 -20.39
C LYS A 97 1.81 -0.84 -20.14
N LYS A 98 0.98 -0.29 -19.26
CA LYS A 98 -0.35 -0.83 -18.95
C LYS A 98 -1.42 -0.04 -19.68
N VAL A 99 -2.54 -0.70 -19.94
CA VAL A 99 -3.74 -0.02 -20.45
C VAL A 99 -4.38 0.76 -19.31
N ASN A 100 -4.61 2.05 -19.52
CA ASN A 100 -5.29 2.90 -18.55
C ASN A 100 -6.80 2.65 -18.63
N VAL A 101 -7.35 1.96 -17.63
CA VAL A 101 -8.78 1.64 -17.55
C VAL A 101 -9.66 2.89 -17.55
N ASN A 102 -9.19 4.00 -16.98
CA ASN A 102 -9.95 5.26 -16.90
C ASN A 102 -10.01 6.02 -18.24
N LYS A 103 -9.26 5.60 -19.27
CA LYS A 103 -9.19 6.26 -20.58
C LYS A 103 -9.36 5.31 -21.76
N ALA A 104 -9.33 4.01 -21.53
CA ALA A 104 -9.47 3.02 -22.56
C ALA A 104 -10.89 3.06 -23.12
N ASN A 105 -11.02 2.93 -24.44
CA ASN A 105 -12.33 2.70 -25.05
C ASN A 105 -12.77 1.25 -24.81
N HIS A 106 -14.07 1.02 -24.97
CA HIS A 106 -14.69 -0.29 -24.76
C HIS A 106 -13.96 -1.42 -25.50
N SER A 107 -13.67 -1.23 -26.80
CA SER A 107 -12.98 -2.25 -27.61
C SER A 107 -11.55 -2.57 -27.15
N THR A 108 -10.84 -1.61 -26.54
CA THR A 108 -9.52 -1.85 -25.94
C THR A 108 -9.65 -2.65 -24.64
N LEU A 109 -10.65 -2.36 -23.81
CA LEU A 109 -10.91 -3.10 -22.57
C LEU A 109 -11.24 -4.57 -22.88
N VAL A 110 -12.14 -4.82 -23.84
CA VAL A 110 -12.47 -6.19 -24.29
C VAL A 110 -11.21 -6.94 -24.75
N GLN A 111 -10.38 -6.33 -25.60
CA GLN A 111 -9.13 -6.95 -26.07
C GLN A 111 -8.15 -7.27 -24.93
N VAL A 112 -8.06 -6.40 -23.92
CA VAL A 112 -7.18 -6.61 -22.76
C VAL A 112 -7.70 -7.74 -21.89
N LEU A 113 -9.01 -7.78 -21.65
CA LEU A 113 -9.67 -8.83 -20.86
C LEU A 113 -9.55 -10.20 -21.55
N GLN A 114 -9.74 -10.25 -22.87
CA GLN A 114 -9.52 -11.46 -23.65
C GLN A 114 -8.07 -11.93 -23.58
N LYS A 115 -7.10 -11.02 -23.70
CA LYS A 115 -5.66 -11.35 -23.52
C LYS A 115 -5.33 -11.81 -22.10
N ALA A 116 -6.12 -11.41 -21.10
CA ALA A 116 -6.00 -11.89 -19.73
C ALA A 116 -6.67 -13.27 -19.51
N GLY A 117 -7.35 -13.83 -20.51
CA GLY A 117 -7.96 -15.15 -20.48
C GLY A 117 -9.48 -15.17 -20.25
N VAL A 118 -10.15 -14.01 -20.33
CA VAL A 118 -11.61 -13.91 -20.22
C VAL A 118 -12.28 -14.30 -21.54
N GLN A 119 -13.39 -15.03 -21.48
CA GLN A 119 -14.16 -15.40 -22.67
C GLN A 119 -14.78 -14.17 -23.34
N GLU A 120 -14.99 -14.21 -24.65
CA GLU A 120 -15.42 -13.04 -25.43
C GLU A 120 -16.71 -12.39 -24.91
N GLY A 121 -17.76 -13.17 -24.63
CA GLY A 121 -19.02 -12.63 -24.08
C GLY A 121 -18.90 -12.09 -22.66
N GLU A 122 -18.03 -12.68 -21.84
CA GLU A 122 -17.75 -12.18 -20.48
C GLU A 122 -16.87 -10.93 -20.50
N ALA A 123 -15.95 -10.82 -21.47
CA ALA A 123 -15.07 -9.66 -21.64
C ALA A 123 -15.86 -8.42 -22.10
N ASP A 124 -16.87 -8.61 -22.95
CA ASP A 124 -17.80 -7.58 -23.38
C ASP A 124 -18.62 -7.05 -22.19
N HIS A 125 -19.25 -7.95 -21.44
CA HIS A 125 -19.99 -7.61 -20.23
C HIS A 125 -19.12 -6.90 -19.18
N LEU A 126 -17.90 -7.37 -18.92
CA LEU A 126 -16.97 -6.72 -17.98
C LEU A 126 -16.50 -5.34 -18.47
N ALA A 127 -16.36 -5.14 -19.78
CA ALA A 127 -15.97 -3.85 -20.32
C ALA A 127 -17.09 -2.81 -20.20
N ASP A 128 -18.36 -3.23 -20.37
CA ASP A 128 -19.53 -2.40 -20.09
C ASP A 128 -19.64 -2.06 -18.60
N LEU A 129 -19.45 -3.03 -17.69
CA LEU A 129 -19.43 -2.78 -16.24
C LEU A 129 -18.35 -1.79 -15.80
N ILE A 130 -17.14 -1.91 -16.36
CA ILE A 130 -16.07 -0.93 -16.10
C ILE A 130 -16.47 0.44 -16.63
N GLY A 131 -17.19 0.48 -17.76
CA GLY A 131 -17.72 1.69 -18.36
C GLY A 131 -18.66 2.45 -17.44
N ASP A 132 -19.70 1.77 -17.00
CA ASP A 132 -20.74 2.26 -16.07
C ASP A 132 -20.12 2.71 -14.73
N PHE A 133 -19.12 1.98 -14.20
CA PHE A 133 -18.44 2.43 -12.98
C PHE A 133 -17.64 3.74 -13.14
N ILE A 134 -17.18 4.05 -14.36
CA ILE A 134 -16.31 5.21 -14.62
C ILE A 134 -17.13 6.44 -15.00
N ASP A 135 -18.27 6.28 -15.67
CA ASP A 135 -19.09 7.40 -16.05
C ASP A 135 -19.84 7.99 -14.84
N ALA A 136 -20.44 9.16 -15.08
CA ALA A 136 -21.05 9.98 -14.05
C ALA A 136 -22.59 9.90 -14.10
N ASP A 137 -23.12 9.05 -14.97
CA ASP A 137 -24.55 8.85 -15.15
C ASP A 137 -24.96 7.48 -14.59
N ASP A 138 -26.24 7.34 -14.25
CA ASP A 138 -26.78 6.09 -13.71
C ASP A 138 -27.51 5.28 -14.82
N SER A 139 -27.12 5.45 -16.09
CA SER A 139 -27.76 4.78 -17.22
C SER A 139 -26.94 3.56 -17.67
N PRO A 140 -27.40 2.33 -17.40
CA PRO A 140 -26.61 1.15 -17.71
C PRO A 140 -26.39 1.00 -19.22
N ARG A 141 -25.17 0.58 -19.60
CA ARG A 141 -24.86 0.15 -20.97
C ARG A 141 -25.56 -1.15 -21.32
N ALA A 142 -25.43 -1.57 -22.59
CA ALA A 142 -26.15 -2.73 -23.13
C ALA A 142 -25.99 -4.01 -22.28
N ASN A 143 -24.80 -4.25 -21.75
CA ASN A 143 -24.50 -5.35 -20.82
C ASN A 143 -23.98 -4.84 -19.46
N GLY A 144 -24.28 -3.59 -19.13
CA GLY A 144 -23.79 -2.89 -17.95
C GLY A 144 -24.64 -3.10 -16.69
N ALA A 145 -24.23 -2.53 -15.57
CA ALA A 145 -24.96 -2.60 -14.31
C ALA A 145 -24.75 -1.33 -13.50
N GLU A 146 -25.88 -0.71 -13.14
CA GLU A 146 -25.92 0.46 -12.28
C GLU A 146 -26.49 0.12 -10.90
N GLY A 147 -26.15 0.94 -9.92
CA GLY A 147 -26.72 0.82 -8.58
C GLY A 147 -28.22 1.06 -8.63
N SER A 148 -29.03 0.07 -8.25
CA SER A 148 -30.42 0.35 -7.90
C SER A 148 -30.41 1.21 -6.63
N GLN A 149 -30.90 2.45 -6.72
CA GLN A 149 -31.11 3.30 -5.54
C GLN A 149 -31.96 2.60 -4.47
#